data_AF-A0A125Q415-F1
#
_entry.id   AF-A0A125Q415-F1
#
_cell.length_a   1.000
_cell.length_b   1.000
_cell.length_c   1.000
_cell.angle_alpha   90.00
_cell.angle_beta   90.00
_cell.angle_gamma   90.00
#
_symmetry.space_group_name_H-M   'P 1'
#
loop_
_entity.id
_entity.type
_entity.pdbx_description
1 polymer ?
#
loop_
_entity_poly.entity_id
_entity_poly.type
_entity_poly.pdbx_seq_one_letter_code
_entity_poly.pdbx_strand_id
1 'polypeptide(L)'
;MTDETLLSGKRILLVEDEYVLANDLQRIFSEEGANVLGPIASVDDALDLIEAGETIDGAVLDMNCCEKPVSIQTVANALFC
;
A
#
# COMPACT_ATOMS: atom_id res chain seq x y z
N MET A 1 -22.59 -6.38 16.38
CA MET A 1 -21.77 -5.16 16.56
C MET A 1 -20.33 -5.61 16.77
N THR A 2 -19.61 -5.77 15.68
CA THR A 2 -18.14 -5.73 15.58
C THR A 2 -17.87 -5.75 14.08
N ASP A 3 -18.14 -4.63 13.40
CA ASP A 3 -17.48 -4.37 12.13
C ASP A 3 -16.07 -3.91 12.51
N GLU A 4 -15.24 -4.88 12.91
CA GLU A 4 -13.79 -4.66 12.99
C GLU A 4 -13.38 -4.40 11.55
N THR A 5 -13.26 -3.13 11.16
CA THR A 5 -12.76 -2.80 9.83
C THR A 5 -11.38 -3.46 9.73
N LEU A 6 -11.22 -4.40 8.79
CA LEU A 6 -10.06 -5.28 8.69
C LEU A 6 -8.73 -4.52 8.59
N LEU A 7 -8.82 -3.24 8.24
CA LEU A 7 -7.74 -2.29 8.02
C LEU A 7 -7.51 -1.36 9.21
N SER A 8 -8.32 -1.43 10.28
CA SER A 8 -8.20 -0.56 11.44
C SER A 8 -6.81 -0.62 12.07
N GLY A 9 -6.15 0.54 12.13
CA GLY A 9 -4.80 0.68 12.71
C GLY A 9 -3.68 0.08 11.86
N LYS A 10 -3.99 -0.51 10.69
CA LYS A 10 -2.99 -1.08 9.77
C LYS A 10 -2.27 0.01 9.00
N ARG A 11 -0.95 -0.10 8.90
CA ARG A 11 -0.11 0.79 8.10
C ARG A 11 0.02 0.22 6.68
N ILE A 12 -0.68 0.82 5.73
CA ILE A 12 -0.76 0.32 4.35
C ILE A 12 0.04 1.24 3.44
N LEU A 13 1.10 0.70 2.83
CA LEU A 13 1.88 1.41 1.83
C LEU A 13 1.12 1.43 0.50
N LEU A 14 0.85 2.61 -0.05
CA LEU A 14 0.15 2.76 -1.32
C LEU A 14 1.14 3.28 -2.37
N VAL A 15 1.36 2.48 -3.40
CA VAL A 15 2.27 2.78 -4.51
C VAL A 15 1.49 2.73 -5.81
N GLU A 16 1.35 3.89 -6.43
CA GLU A 16 0.44 4.20 -7.52
C GLU A 16 1.05 5.30 -8.39
N ASP A 17 1.21 5.06 -9.68
CA ASP A 17 1.74 6.07 -10.61
C ASP A 17 0.67 7.09 -11.02
N GLU A 18 -0.62 6.72 -10.97
CA GLU A 18 -1.74 7.61 -11.25
C GLU A 18 -2.32 8.24 -9.98
N TYR A 19 -2.03 9.54 -9.80
CA TYR A 19 -2.45 10.30 -8.61
C TYR A 19 -3.97 10.24 -8.32
N VAL A 20 -4.81 10.23 -9.36
CA VAL A 20 -6.28 10.24 -9.19
C VAL A 20 -6.74 8.94 -8.52
N LEU A 21 -6.26 7.80 -9.02
CA LEU A 21 -6.56 6.48 -8.44
C LEU A 21 -5.97 6.35 -7.03
N ALA A 22 -4.73 6.80 -6.86
CA ALA A 22 -4.04 6.78 -5.57
C ALA A 22 -4.80 7.55 -4.49
N ASN A 23 -5.32 8.72 -4.83
CA ASN A 23 -6.09 9.55 -3.91
C ASN A 23 -7.44 8.90 -3.53
N ASP A 24 -8.11 8.25 -4.48
CA ASP A 24 -9.35 7.53 -4.21
C ASP A 24 -9.12 6.30 -3.31
N LEU A 25 -8.08 5.51 -3.58
CA LEU A 25 -7.69 4.36 -2.76
C LEU A 25 -7.26 4.79 -1.35
N GLN A 26 -6.49 5.87 -1.23
CA GLN A 26 -6.11 6.42 0.07
C GLN A 26 -7.35 6.78 0.90
N ARG A 27 -8.35 7.42 0.27
CA ARG A 27 -9.58 7.81 0.96
C ARG A 27 -10.38 6.59 1.42
N ILE A 28 -10.54 5.59 0.56
CA ILE A 28 -11.24 4.34 0.90
C ILE A 28 -10.56 3.63 2.08
N PHE A 29 -9.24 3.45 2.02
CA PHE A 29 -8.50 2.77 3.10
C PHE A 29 -8.52 3.57 4.41
N SER A 30 -8.46 4.89 4.33
CA SER A 30 -8.57 5.75 5.52
C SER A 30 -9.98 5.69 6.13
N GLU A 31 -11.02 5.63 5.31
CA GLU A 31 -12.42 5.44 5.75
C GLU A 31 -12.60 4.09 6.46
N GLU A 32 -11.87 3.06 6.04
CA GLU A 32 -11.79 1.74 6.70
C GLU A 32 -10.82 1.71 7.91
N GLY A 33 -10.23 2.85 8.28
CA GLY A 33 -9.38 2.99 9.47
C GLY A 33 -7.91 2.61 9.30
N ALA A 34 -7.43 2.40 8.07
CA ALA A 34 -6.00 2.25 7.82
C ALA A 34 -5.25 3.58 7.88
N ASN A 35 -3.99 3.47 8.28
CA ASN A 35 -2.99 4.52 8.14
C ASN A 35 -2.26 4.32 6.81
N VAL A 36 -2.64 5.08 5.79
CA VAL A 36 -2.00 4.96 4.48
C VAL A 36 -0.65 5.69 4.48
N LEU A 37 0.41 4.99 4.07
CA LEU A 37 1.74 5.52 3.82
C LEU A 37 1.90 5.71 2.31
N GLY A 38 2.09 6.95 1.85
CA GLY A 38 2.01 7.30 0.43
C GLY A 38 0.85 8.24 0.13
N PRO A 39 0.51 8.51 -1.14
CA PRO A 39 0.82 7.71 -2.32
C PRO A 39 2.21 7.95 -2.90
N ILE A 40 2.86 6.88 -3.35
CA ILE A 40 4.21 6.89 -3.90
C ILE A 40 4.16 6.49 -5.38
N ALA A 41 4.77 7.30 -6.25
CA ALA A 41 4.73 7.06 -7.70
C ALA A 41 5.83 6.13 -8.23
N SER A 42 6.76 5.70 -7.39
CA SER A 42 7.93 4.89 -7.75
C SER A 42 8.14 3.72 -6.79
N VAL A 43 8.56 2.57 -7.33
CA VAL A 43 9.01 1.42 -6.53
C VAL A 43 10.21 1.79 -5.67
N ASP A 44 11.15 2.54 -6.23
CA ASP A 44 12.42 2.82 -5.56
C ASP A 44 12.16 3.62 -4.28
N ASP A 45 11.31 4.64 -4.35
CA ASP A 45 10.89 5.43 -3.18
C ASP A 45 10.12 4.58 -2.15
N ALA A 46 9.34 3.59 -2.62
CA ALA A 46 8.61 2.66 -1.75
C ALA A 46 9.56 1.67 -1.05
N LEU A 47 10.59 1.20 -1.75
CA LEU A 47 11.65 0.36 -1.19
C LEU A 47 12.49 1.13 -0.17
N ASP A 48 12.82 2.38 -0.44
CA ASP A 48 13.56 3.24 0.49
C ASP A 48 12.82 3.37 1.84
N LEU A 49 11.48 3.47 1.83
CA LEU A 49 10.68 3.49 3.06
C LEU A 49 10.70 2.16 3.81
N ILE A 50 10.66 1.04 3.08
CA ILE A 50 10.78 -0.31 3.67
C ILE A 50 12.16 -0.46 4.32
N GLU A 51 13.22 -0.05 3.62
CA GLU A 51 14.60 -0.11 4.11
C GLU A 51 14.88 0.84 5.27
N ALA A 52 14.19 1.98 5.33
CA ALA A 52 14.25 2.91 6.45
C ALA A 52 13.68 2.35 7.76
N GLY A 53 13.04 1.17 7.72
CA GLY A 53 12.51 0.48 8.89
C GLY A 53 11.12 0.97 9.31
N GLU A 54 10.37 1.57 8.39
CA GLU A 54 8.95 1.86 8.59
C GLU A 54 8.19 0.56 8.89
N THR A 55 7.33 0.58 9.90
CA THR A 55 6.42 -0.56 10.16
C THR A 55 5.29 -0.53 9.14
N ILE A 56 5.22 -1.54 8.28
CA ILE A 56 4.22 -1.65 7.22
C ILE A 56 3.50 -2.98 7.41
N ASP A 57 2.18 -2.92 7.59
CA ASP A 57 1.33 -4.12 7.76
C ASP A 57 0.96 -4.75 6.40
N GLY A 58 0.98 -3.95 5.33
CA GLY A 58 0.73 -4.39 3.97
C GLY A 58 1.02 -3.29 2.95
N ALA A 59 1.08 -3.63 1.67
CA ALA A 59 1.14 -2.65 0.61
C ALA A 59 0.16 -2.96 -0.51
N VAL A 60 -0.24 -1.92 -1.21
CA VAL A 60 -0.97 -1.97 -2.47
C VAL A 60 -0.06 -1.36 -3.51
N LEU A 61 0.24 -2.16 -4.52
CA LEU A 61 1.16 -1.82 -5.61
C LEU A 61 0.38 -1.97 -6.92
N ASP A 62 -0.04 -0.85 -7.47
CA ASP A 62 -0.53 -0.78 -8.85
C ASP A 62 0.42 0.18 -9.58
N MET A 63 1.40 -0.41 -10.23
CA MET A 63 2.19 0.33 -11.19
C MET A 63 2.23 -0.57 -12.41
N ASN A 64 2.13 0.02 -13.59
CA ASN A 64 2.21 -0.69 -14.86
C ASN A 64 3.63 -1.25 -15.14
N CYS A 65 4.36 -1.71 -14.13
CA CYS A 65 5.79 -1.96 -14.19
C CYS A 65 6.16 -3.19 -15.02
N CYS A 66 5.25 -4.12 -15.33
CA CYS A 66 5.43 -5.19 -16.33
C CYS A 66 4.14 -6.01 -16.48
N GLU A 67 3.36 -5.83 -17.56
CA GLU A 67 2.32 -6.72 -18.14
C GLU A 67 1.63 -7.79 -17.26
N LYS A 68 1.34 -7.54 -15.97
CA LYS A 68 0.66 -8.50 -15.10
C LYS A 68 -0.38 -7.81 -14.22
N PRO A 69 -1.57 -8.43 -14.04
CA PRO A 69 -2.69 -7.83 -13.34
C PRO A 69 -2.38 -7.61 -11.85
N VAL A 70 -2.94 -6.52 -11.32
CA VAL A 70 -2.87 -6.07 -9.93
C VAL A 70 -3.12 -7.24 -8.98
N SER A 71 -2.14 -7.55 -8.14
CA SER A 71 -2.24 -8.59 -7.11
C SER A 71 -2.03 -7.94 -5.75
N ILE A 72 -3.07 -7.88 -4.93
CA ILE A 72 -2.97 -7.44 -3.54
C ILE A 72 -2.10 -8.48 -2.80
N GLN A 73 -0.86 -8.12 -2.47
CA GLN A 73 0.05 -8.97 -1.70
C GLN A 73 0.32 -8.31 -0.35
N THR A 74 0.09 -9.05 0.74
CA THR A 74 0.55 -8.64 2.07
C THR A 74 2.08 -8.62 2.05
N VAL A 75 2.68 -7.43 2.17
CA VAL A 75 4.15 -7.21 2.06
C VAL A 75 4.96 -7.80 3.22
N ALA A 76 4.35 -8.64 4.07
CA ALA A 76 5.07 -9.42 5.08
C ALA A 76 5.96 -10.54 4.50
N ASN A 77 6.08 -10.71 3.17
CA ASN A 77 6.96 -11.74 2.59
C ASN A 77 7.66 -11.35 1.26
N ALA A 78 7.94 -10.07 1.01
CA ALA A 78 8.58 -9.62 -0.23
C ALA A 78 10.08 -9.25 -0.10
N LEU A 79 10.77 -9.77 0.93
CA LEU A 79 12.22 -9.96 0.85
C LEU A 79 12.46 -11.39 0.35
N PHE A 80 13.19 -11.55 -0.75
CA PHE A 80 13.54 -12.80 -1.46
C PHE A 80 12.57 -13.26 -2.56
N CYS A 81 12.81 -12.75 -3.78
CA CYS A 81 13.08 -13.57 -4.95
C CYS A 81 13.87 -12.75 -5.98
#